data_AF-A0A371JY94-F1
#
_entry.id   AF-A0A371JY94-F1
#
_cell.length_a   1.000
_cell.length_b   1.000
_cell.length_c   1.000
_cell.angle_alpha   90.00
_cell.angle_beta   90.00
_cell.angle_gamma   90.00
#
_symmetry.space_group_name_H-M   'P 1'
#
loop_
_entity.id
_entity.type
_entity.pdbx_description
1 polymer ?
#
loop_
_entity_poly.entity_id
_entity_poly.type
_entity_poly.pdbx_seq_one_letter_code
_entity_poly.pdbx_strand_id
1 'polypeptide(L)'
;MPYTINAGANALAIAEREWAAAANVAAVNGDTQPTIQFTAFTSCIGIAARNVAATQVIGIHLSIYDGNTIFTAADVPNVIAILTAQNYDANNVFIIGQTSAWEASVNAAYAALVAALPNAQIYTLGDGTYGAGISAGGALEPTY
;
A
#
# COMPACT_ATOMS: atom_id res chain seq x y z
N MET A 1 -19.38 -4.43 12.38
CA MET A 1 -18.00 -4.58 12.90
C MET A 1 -17.15 -3.48 12.29
N PRO A 2 -16.14 -2.95 12.98
CA PRO A 2 -15.24 -1.96 12.36
C PRO A 2 -14.44 -2.59 11.22
N TYR A 3 -14.10 -1.79 10.20
CA TYR A 3 -13.18 -2.23 9.16
C TYR A 3 -11.81 -2.44 9.80
N THR A 4 -11.25 -3.63 9.65
CA THR A 4 -10.03 -4.02 10.37
C THR A 4 -8.90 -4.30 9.39
N ILE A 5 -7.73 -3.72 9.64
CA ILE A 5 -6.48 -4.02 8.93
C ILE A 5 -5.57 -4.79 9.89
N ASN A 6 -5.23 -6.03 9.54
CA ASN A 6 -4.44 -6.92 10.39
C ASN A 6 -2.97 -6.94 9.95
N ALA A 7 -2.06 -7.33 10.85
CA ALA A 7 -0.71 -7.66 10.43
C ALA A 7 -0.72 -8.99 9.66
N GLY A 8 -0.23 -8.96 8.42
CA GLY A 8 -0.06 -10.14 7.57
C GLY A 8 1.24 -10.87 7.88
N ALA A 9 1.23 -12.19 7.68
CA ALA A 9 2.38 -13.04 7.96
C ALA A 9 3.40 -13.13 6.80
N ASN A 10 2.99 -12.77 5.57
CA ASN A 10 3.81 -12.90 4.37
C ASN A 10 3.89 -11.58 3.61
N ALA A 11 5.05 -10.93 3.68
CA ALA A 11 5.29 -9.68 2.97
C ALA A 11 5.23 -9.81 1.43
N LEU A 12 5.47 -11.00 0.88
CA LEU A 12 5.36 -11.30 -0.56
C LEU A 12 3.98 -11.81 -0.97
N ALA A 13 2.99 -11.80 -0.06
CA ALA A 13 1.61 -12.15 -0.37
C ALA A 13 0.65 -11.48 0.62
N ILE A 14 0.68 -10.14 0.67
CA ILE A 14 -0.17 -9.36 1.59
C ILE A 14 -1.63 -9.52 1.13
N ALA A 15 -2.45 -10.19 1.95
CA ALA A 15 -3.85 -10.43 1.64
C ALA A 15 -4.68 -9.14 1.80
N GLU A 16 -5.88 -9.12 1.26
CA GLU A 16 -6.81 -8.00 1.48
C GLU A 16 -6.97 -7.73 2.98
N ARG A 17 -6.90 -6.44 3.35
CA ARG A 17 -7.00 -5.96 4.73
C ARG A 17 -5.86 -6.45 5.62
N GLU A 18 -4.71 -6.72 5.02
CA GLU A 18 -3.46 -6.94 5.75
C GLU A 18 -2.45 -5.84 5.46
N TRP A 19 -1.52 -5.69 6.39
CA TRP A 19 -0.27 -4.95 6.19
C TRP A 19 0.92 -5.81 6.56
N ALA A 20 2.04 -5.61 5.87
CA ALA A 20 3.30 -6.21 6.24
C ALA A 20 4.45 -5.25 5.91
N ALA A 21 5.60 -5.45 6.53
CA ALA A 21 6.79 -4.71 6.19
C ALA A 21 8.00 -5.65 6.20
N ALA A 22 8.90 -5.49 5.23
CA ALA A 22 10.05 -6.37 5.04
C ALA A 22 11.32 -5.59 4.71
N ALA A 23 12.45 -6.11 5.20
CA ALA A 23 13.76 -5.56 4.90
C ALA A 23 13.99 -5.56 3.39
N ASN A 24 14.56 -4.46 2.87
CA ASN A 24 14.73 -4.27 1.45
C ASN A 24 15.58 -5.38 0.83
N VAL A 25 15.10 -5.91 -0.29
CA VAL A 25 15.86 -6.83 -1.14
C VAL A 25 16.72 -6.00 -2.08
N ALA A 26 18.03 -6.28 -2.11
CA ALA A 26 18.95 -5.57 -2.98
C ALA A 26 18.58 -5.77 -4.46
N ALA A 27 18.74 -4.72 -5.27
CA ALA A 27 18.56 -4.78 -6.70
C ALA A 27 19.48 -5.84 -7.34
N VAL A 28 18.99 -6.54 -8.36
CA VAL A 28 19.74 -7.56 -9.12
C VAL A 28 19.96 -7.04 -10.53
N ASN A 29 21.22 -6.90 -10.95
CA ASN A 29 21.59 -6.32 -12.25
C ASN A 29 21.03 -4.91 -12.51
N GLY A 30 20.75 -4.15 -11.45
CA GLY A 30 20.13 -2.82 -11.53
C GLY A 30 18.61 -2.84 -11.43
N ASP A 31 17.96 -4.00 -11.50
CA ASP A 31 16.51 -4.15 -11.44
C ASP A 31 16.02 -4.21 -9.99
N THR A 32 15.05 -3.36 -9.68
CA THR A 32 14.33 -3.34 -8.39
C THR A 32 13.64 -4.69 -8.15
N GLN A 33 13.89 -5.27 -6.97
CA GLN A 33 13.28 -6.55 -6.58
C GLN A 33 12.04 -6.33 -5.73
N PRO A 34 11.02 -7.21 -5.80
CA PRO A 34 9.88 -7.15 -4.90
C PRO A 34 10.33 -7.41 -3.46
N THR A 35 10.23 -6.40 -2.61
CA THR A 35 10.39 -6.51 -1.16
C THR A 35 9.06 -6.83 -0.50
N ILE A 36 7.98 -6.27 -1.04
CA ILE A 36 6.61 -6.67 -0.72
C ILE A 36 5.86 -7.01 -2.01
N GLN A 37 4.80 -7.80 -1.89
CA GLN A 37 3.86 -8.08 -2.96
C GLN A 37 2.46 -8.30 -2.37
N PHE A 38 1.46 -7.73 -3.02
CA PHE A 38 0.06 -7.90 -2.68
C PHE A 38 -0.51 -9.14 -3.36
N THR A 39 -1.51 -9.77 -2.75
CA THR A 39 -2.38 -10.70 -3.49
C THR A 39 -3.18 -9.97 -4.59
N ALA A 40 -3.79 -10.72 -5.51
CA ALA A 40 -4.42 -10.16 -6.70
C ALA A 40 -5.50 -9.12 -6.38
N PHE A 41 -5.47 -7.99 -7.09
CA PHE A 41 -6.47 -6.94 -7.02
C PHE A 41 -7.61 -7.23 -7.98
N THR A 42 -8.84 -7.09 -7.51
CA THR A 42 -10.06 -6.98 -8.36
C THR A 42 -10.73 -5.62 -8.19
N SER A 43 -10.79 -5.10 -6.97
CA SER A 43 -11.27 -3.73 -6.66
C SER A 43 -10.40 -3.07 -5.58
N CYS A 44 -9.19 -3.59 -5.41
CA CYS A 44 -8.33 -3.25 -4.30
C CYS A 44 -7.32 -2.18 -4.71
N ILE A 45 -6.82 -1.48 -3.69
CA ILE A 45 -5.64 -0.64 -3.80
C ILE A 45 -4.58 -1.13 -2.82
N GLY A 46 -3.33 -0.97 -3.21
CA GLY A 46 -2.17 -1.12 -2.35
C GLY A 46 -1.63 0.26 -1.98
N ILE A 47 -1.16 0.39 -0.75
CA ILE A 47 -0.30 1.49 -0.33
C ILE A 47 1.07 0.89 -0.09
N ALA A 48 2.09 1.43 -0.75
CA ALA A 48 3.47 1.09 -0.48
C ALA A 48 4.22 2.31 0.02
N ALA A 49 5.07 2.14 1.02
CA ALA A 49 5.98 3.16 1.51
C ALA A 49 7.33 2.53 1.83
N ARG A 50 8.41 3.31 1.84
CA ARG A 50 9.65 2.91 2.52
C ARG A 50 9.79 3.62 3.86
N ASN A 51 10.56 3.05 4.78
CA ASN A 51 10.93 3.76 6.00
C ASN A 51 11.93 4.90 5.71
N VAL A 52 12.08 5.83 6.66
CA VAL A 52 13.02 6.97 6.55
C VAL A 52 14.46 6.51 6.27
N ALA A 53 14.86 5.36 6.82
CA ALA A 53 16.20 4.79 6.63
C ALA A 53 16.40 4.11 5.26
N ALA A 54 15.36 3.97 4.44
CA ALA A 54 15.38 3.23 3.18
C ALA A 54 15.86 1.77 3.32
N THR A 55 15.60 1.14 4.46
CA THR A 55 15.99 -0.25 4.76
C THR A 55 14.83 -1.22 4.72
N GLN A 56 13.59 -0.71 4.65
CA GLN A 56 12.37 -1.52 4.73
C GLN A 56 11.31 -0.94 3.80
N VAL A 57 10.52 -1.84 3.19
CA VAL A 57 9.29 -1.49 2.47
C VAL A 57 8.10 -1.97 3.28
N ILE A 58 7.07 -1.14 3.32
CA ILE A 58 5.80 -1.33 4.02
C ILE A 58 4.72 -1.43 2.95
N GLY A 59 3.88 -2.46 3.02
CA GLY A 59 2.72 -2.63 2.16
C GLY A 59 1.44 -2.71 2.99
N ILE A 60 0.38 -2.04 2.55
CA ILE A 60 -0.98 -2.14 3.11
C ILE A 60 -1.93 -2.44 1.96
N HIS A 61 -2.65 -3.56 2.03
CA HIS A 61 -3.63 -3.95 1.03
C HIS A 61 -5.03 -3.57 1.51
N LEU A 62 -5.69 -2.65 0.81
CA LEU A 62 -7.04 -2.20 1.12
C LEU A 62 -8.04 -2.74 0.10
N SER A 63 -9.11 -3.34 0.59
CA SER A 63 -10.32 -3.65 -0.17
C SER A 63 -11.45 -2.69 0.23
N ILE A 64 -12.43 -2.48 -0.64
CA ILE A 64 -13.57 -1.60 -0.34
C ILE A 64 -14.44 -2.18 0.79
N TYR A 65 -14.53 -3.52 0.86
CA TYR A 65 -15.42 -4.22 1.78
C TYR A 65 -14.68 -5.21 2.68
N ASP A 66 -15.05 -5.20 3.95
CA ASP A 66 -14.82 -6.25 4.94
C ASP A 66 -16.15 -6.95 5.22
N GLY A 67 -16.50 -7.92 4.38
CA GLY A 67 -17.84 -8.52 4.38
C GLY A 67 -18.92 -7.45 4.12
N ASN A 68 -19.70 -7.11 5.14
CA ASN A 68 -20.74 -6.08 5.05
C ASN A 68 -20.28 -4.68 5.51
N THR A 69 -19.04 -4.54 5.97
CA THR A 69 -18.49 -3.25 6.41
C THR A 69 -17.73 -2.60 5.27
N ILE A 70 -18.08 -1.36 4.93
CA ILE A 70 -17.38 -0.58 3.91
C ILE A 70 -16.22 0.22 4.51
N PHE A 71 -15.14 0.40 3.76
CA PHE A 71 -14.07 1.32 4.13
C PHE A 71 -14.58 2.78 4.10
N THR A 72 -14.31 3.53 5.16
CA THR A 72 -14.77 4.91 5.33
C THR A 72 -13.63 5.86 5.64
N ALA A 73 -13.89 7.17 5.58
CA ALA A 73 -12.92 8.18 5.99
C ALA A 73 -12.46 8.03 7.46
N ALA A 74 -13.29 7.40 8.32
CA ALA A 74 -12.93 7.14 9.71
C ALA A 74 -11.86 6.04 9.88
N ASP A 75 -11.62 5.25 8.83
CA ASP A 75 -10.62 4.17 8.83
C ASP A 75 -9.23 4.66 8.38
N VAL A 76 -9.16 5.82 7.71
CA VAL A 76 -7.90 6.43 7.24
C VAL A 76 -6.87 6.63 8.37
N PRO A 77 -7.24 7.12 9.57
CA PRO A 77 -6.29 7.23 10.68
C PRO A 77 -5.59 5.91 11.04
N ASN A 78 -6.25 4.75 10.86
CA ASN A 78 -5.63 3.45 11.13
C ASN A 78 -4.54 3.13 10.10
N VAL A 79 -4.76 3.46 8.82
CA VAL A 79 -3.76 3.35 7.76
C VAL A 79 -2.53 4.20 8.09
N ILE A 80 -2.76 5.47 8.46
CA ILE A 80 -1.68 6.39 8.81
C ILE A 80 -0.95 5.96 10.08
N ALA A 81 -1.66 5.41 11.07
CA ALA A 81 -1.05 4.87 12.28
C ALA A 81 -0.12 3.70 11.99
N ILE A 82 -0.52 2.78 11.10
CA ILE A 82 0.34 1.67 10.65
C ILE A 82 1.62 2.20 10.00
N LEU A 83 1.50 3.12 9.03
CA LEU A 83 2.65 3.73 8.35
C LEU A 83 3.57 4.45 9.34
N THR A 84 3.00 5.26 10.24
CA THR A 84 3.74 6.03 11.25
C THR A 84 4.47 5.10 12.23
N ALA A 85 3.84 4.00 12.65
CA ALA A 85 4.47 3.00 13.51
C ALA A 85 5.69 2.32 12.87
N GLN A 86 5.76 2.29 11.54
CA GLN A 86 6.91 1.77 10.78
C GLN A 86 7.91 2.86 10.38
N ASN A 87 7.75 4.10 10.88
CA ASN A 87 8.60 5.24 10.57
C ASN A 87 8.74 5.47 9.05
N TYR A 88 7.61 5.46 8.33
CA TYR A 88 7.58 5.68 6.88
C TYR A 88 8.12 7.07 6.49
N ASP A 89 8.70 7.16 5.29
CA ASP A 89 9.07 8.42 4.65
C ASP A 89 7.87 8.95 3.86
N ALA A 90 7.30 10.06 4.33
CA ALA A 90 6.12 10.68 3.71
C ALA A 90 6.36 11.16 2.26
N ASN A 91 7.61 11.29 1.81
CA ASN A 91 7.93 11.64 0.42
C ASN A 91 8.17 10.41 -0.48
N ASN A 92 8.15 9.21 0.08
CA ASN A 92 8.38 7.96 -0.64
C ASN A 92 7.25 6.97 -0.31
N VAL A 93 6.08 7.32 -0.82
CA VAL A 93 4.83 6.57 -0.70
C VAL A 93 4.10 6.60 -2.03
N PHE A 94 3.41 5.51 -2.36
CA PHE A 94 2.49 5.48 -3.49
C PHE A 94 1.22 4.68 -3.17
N ILE A 95 0.17 4.99 -3.92
CA ILE A 95 -1.08 4.24 -3.99
C ILE A 95 -1.14 3.59 -5.37
N ILE A 96 -1.43 2.29 -5.44
CA ILE A 96 -1.47 1.52 -6.70
C ILE A 96 -2.75 0.68 -6.77
N GLY A 97 -3.29 0.46 -7.96
CA GLY A 97 -4.42 -0.45 -8.20
C GLY A 97 -5.67 0.24 -8.73
N GLN A 98 -6.84 -0.30 -8.39
CA GLN A 98 -8.16 0.06 -8.92
C GLN A 98 -8.68 1.40 -8.36
N THR A 99 -7.92 2.49 -8.48
CA THR A 99 -8.26 3.79 -7.86
C THR A 99 -9.56 4.38 -8.41
N SER A 100 -9.87 4.15 -9.69
CA SER A 100 -11.15 4.59 -10.30
C SER A 100 -12.36 3.94 -9.66
N ALA A 101 -12.26 2.66 -9.25
CA ALA A 101 -13.32 1.99 -8.51
C ALA A 101 -13.49 2.60 -7.11
N TRP A 102 -12.38 2.97 -6.46
CA TRP A 102 -12.41 3.65 -5.16
C TRP A 102 -13.01 5.05 -5.23
N GLU A 103 -12.66 5.83 -6.25
CA GLU A 103 -13.25 7.14 -6.51
C GLU A 103 -14.76 7.06 -6.76
N ALA A 104 -15.23 5.99 -7.42
CA ALA A 104 -16.65 5.79 -7.72
C ALA A 104 -17.45 5.22 -6.53
N SER A 105 -16.87 4.31 -5.75
CA SER A 105 -17.59 3.57 -4.70
C SER A 105 -17.43 4.17 -3.30
N VAL A 106 -16.25 4.71 -2.97
CA VAL A 106 -15.91 5.22 -1.63
C VAL A 106 -15.21 6.58 -1.72
N ASN A 107 -15.72 7.46 -2.60
CA ASN A 107 -15.13 8.76 -2.94
C ASN A 107 -14.60 9.55 -1.74
N ALA A 108 -15.42 9.73 -0.70
CA ALA A 108 -15.05 10.50 0.48
C ALA A 108 -13.90 9.85 1.28
N ALA A 109 -13.87 8.52 1.36
CA ALA A 109 -12.79 7.80 2.04
C ALA A 109 -11.50 7.82 1.22
N TYR A 110 -11.59 7.64 -0.09
CA TYR A 110 -10.45 7.73 -0.99
C TYR A 110 -9.84 9.14 -1.01
N ALA A 111 -10.67 10.19 -1.09
CA ALA A 111 -10.22 11.57 -1.00
C ALA A 111 -9.55 11.88 0.34
N ALA A 112 -10.09 11.38 1.45
CA ALA A 112 -9.47 11.51 2.77
C ALA A 112 -8.12 10.79 2.85
N LEU A 113 -7.99 9.60 2.25
CA LEU A 113 -6.74 8.85 2.18
C LEU A 113 -5.67 9.60 1.38
N VAL A 114 -6.03 10.10 0.19
CA VAL A 114 -5.12 10.89 -0.66
C VAL A 114 -4.69 12.18 0.05
N ALA A 115 -5.63 12.87 0.71
CA ALA A 115 -5.31 14.07 1.49
C ALA A 115 -4.37 13.80 2.67
N ALA A 116 -4.48 12.62 3.29
CA ALA A 116 -3.60 12.19 4.38
C ALA A 116 -2.19 11.78 3.90
N LEU A 117 -2.03 11.50 2.60
CA LEU A 117 -0.77 11.15 1.95
C LEU A 117 -0.47 12.13 0.80
N PRO A 118 -0.23 13.43 1.10
CA PRO A 118 -0.24 14.49 0.10
C PRO A 118 0.87 14.38 -0.97
N ASN A 119 1.93 13.61 -0.70
CA ASN A 119 3.04 13.38 -1.62
C ASN A 119 3.00 11.98 -2.25
N ALA A 120 1.92 11.22 -2.05
CA ALA A 120 1.80 9.90 -2.65
C ALA A 120 1.69 10.00 -4.17
N GLN A 121 2.52 9.22 -4.85
CA GLN A 121 2.30 8.95 -6.26
C GLN A 121 1.07 8.03 -6.42
N ILE A 122 0.30 8.22 -7.48
CA ILE A 122 -0.91 7.43 -7.74
C ILE A 122 -0.71 6.67 -9.05
N TYR A 123 -0.76 5.33 -8.96
CA TYR A 123 -0.68 4.40 -10.06
C TYR A 123 -2.04 3.74 -10.29
N THR A 124 -2.86 4.35 -11.13
CA THR A 124 -4.17 3.79 -11.51
C THR A 124 -3.99 2.63 -12.48
N LEU A 125 -4.24 1.42 -11.99
CA LEU A 125 -4.09 0.16 -12.72
C LEU A 125 -5.35 -0.71 -12.58
N GLY A 126 -5.47 -1.73 -13.42
CA GLY A 126 -6.59 -2.69 -13.37
C GLY A 126 -6.32 -3.87 -12.44
N ASP A 127 -6.98 -4.99 -12.72
CA ASP A 127 -6.74 -6.26 -12.04
C ASP A 127 -5.29 -6.72 -12.22
N GLY A 128 -4.70 -7.27 -11.17
CA GLY A 128 -3.33 -7.76 -11.22
C GLY A 128 -2.70 -8.00 -9.87
N THR A 129 -1.47 -8.49 -9.90
CA THR A 129 -0.62 -8.67 -8.73
C THR A 129 0.46 -7.60 -8.79
N TYR A 130 0.56 -6.80 -7.74
CA TYR A 130 1.48 -5.67 -7.69
C TYR A 130 2.35 -5.77 -6.45
N GLY A 131 3.54 -5.20 -6.50
CA GLY A 131 4.44 -5.13 -5.36
C GLY A 131 5.20 -3.82 -5.29
N ALA A 132 6.19 -3.79 -4.41
CA ALA A 132 7.09 -2.66 -4.29
C ALA A 132 8.48 -3.10 -3.84
N GLY A 133 9.48 -2.34 -4.27
CA GLY A 133 10.87 -2.48 -3.86
C GLY A 133 11.55 -1.13 -3.77
N ILE A 134 12.76 -1.11 -3.20
CA ILE A 134 13.62 0.08 -3.25
C ILE A 134 14.66 -0.15 -4.34
N SER A 135 14.73 0.79 -5.29
CA SER A 135 15.68 0.71 -6.38
C SER A 135 17.11 0.96 -5.93
N ALA A 136 18.07 0.70 -6.82
CA ALA A 136 19.49 0.98 -6.55
C ALA A 136 19.75 2.46 -6.21
N GLY A 137 18.89 3.38 -6.69
CA GLY A 137 18.95 4.80 -6.37
C GLY A 137 18.29 5.20 -5.04
N GLY A 138 17.74 4.24 -4.29
CA GLY A 138 17.07 4.49 -3.01
C GLY A 138 15.62 4.98 -3.14
N ALA A 139 15.07 4.99 -4.35
CA ALA A 139 13.67 5.36 -4.60
C ALA A 139 12.75 4.16 -4.38
N LEU A 140 11.55 4.41 -3.87
CA LEU A 140 10.49 3.39 -3.83
C LEU A 140 9.88 3.26 -5.23
N GLU A 141 9.81 2.04 -5.75
CA GLU A 141 9.28 1.75 -7.08
C GLU A 141 8.26 0.60 -7.04
N PRO A 142 7.18 0.66 -7.85
CA PRO A 142 6.31 -0.48 -8.08
C PRO A 142 7.05 -1.66 -8.71
N THR A 143 6.62 -2.87 -8.38
CA THR A 143 7.02 -4.10 -9.07
C THR A 143 5.79 -4.84 -9.60
N TYR A 144 5.97 -5.58 -10.71
CA TYR A 144 4.91 -6.23 -11.49
C TYR A 144 5.27 -7.69 -11.78
#